data_AF-E6SJ23-F1
#
_entry.id   AF-E6SJ23-F1
#
_cell.length_a   1.000
_cell.length_b   1.000
_cell.length_c   1.000
_cell.angle_alpha   90.00
_cell.angle_beta   90.00
_cell.angle_gamma   90.00
#
_symmetry.space_group_name_H-M   'P 1'
#
loop_
_entity.id
_entity.type
_entity.pdbx_description
1 polymer ?
#
loop_
_entity_poly.entity_id
_entity_poly.type
_entity_poly.pdbx_seq_one_letter_code
_entity_poly.pdbx_strand_id
1 'polypeptide(L)'
;MDDTSANHARSWAVACHLAALAGFWIPLGNLLGPLVLWLVKRNDHPFIDRQGKEALNFQISVTLYAVVLIVLAVFLLIPVGMLDVVFGPVEGPGFIDAGPRITAFLLVLLLVLLGGAATVGWLVLVVVAAVRASRGEDYRYPLTLRLVR
;
A
#
# COMPACT_ATOMS: atom_id res chain seq x y z
N MET A 1 34.56 -6.35 -8.68
CA MET A 1 33.37 -7.15 -9.00
C MET A 1 33.26 -7.20 -10.50
N ASP A 2 33.15 -8.38 -11.08
CA ASP A 2 32.82 -8.57 -12.50
C ASP A 2 31.38 -8.09 -12.75
N ASP A 3 31.15 -7.40 -13.87
CA ASP A 3 29.87 -6.82 -14.29
C ASP A 3 28.67 -7.80 -14.20
N THR A 4 28.92 -9.09 -14.37
CA THR A 4 27.92 -10.17 -14.25
C THR A 4 27.32 -10.23 -12.84
N SER A 5 28.18 -10.15 -11.82
CA SER A 5 27.75 -10.18 -10.41
C SER A 5 26.94 -8.93 -10.03
N ALA A 6 27.32 -7.77 -10.56
CA ALA A 6 26.63 -6.51 -10.34
C ALA A 6 25.26 -6.49 -11.02
N ASN A 7 25.17 -6.97 -12.27
CA ASN A 7 23.91 -7.13 -12.99
C ASN A 7 22.95 -8.07 -12.25
N HIS A 8 23.45 -9.21 -11.77
CA HIS A 8 22.66 -10.17 -11.01
C HIS A 8 22.10 -9.56 -9.72
N ALA A 9 22.92 -8.80 -8.97
CA ALA A 9 22.46 -8.11 -7.76
C ALA A 9 21.36 -7.07 -8.05
N ARG A 10 21.49 -6.32 -9.15
CA ARG A 10 20.47 -5.35 -9.59
C ARG A 10 19.15 -6.02 -9.92
N SER A 11 19.16 -7.12 -10.67
CA SER A 11 17.95 -7.85 -11.04
C SER A 11 17.17 -8.35 -9.82
N TRP A 12 17.85 -8.86 -8.79
CA TRP A 12 17.19 -9.31 -7.56
C TRP A 12 16.68 -8.16 -6.68
N ALA A 13 17.39 -7.03 -6.66
CA ALA A 13 16.90 -5.82 -5.99
C ALA A 13 15.63 -5.28 -6.67
N VAL A 14 15.60 -5.26 -8.00
CA VAL A 14 14.39 -4.94 -8.80
C VAL A 14 13.25 -5.89 -8.43
N ALA A 15 13.53 -7.20 -8.39
CA ALA A 15 12.53 -8.21 -8.07
C ALA A 15 11.93 -8.00 -6.67
N CYS A 16 12.73 -7.61 -5.67
CA CYS A 16 12.21 -7.32 -4.33
C CYS A 16 11.17 -6.19 -4.32
N HIS A 17 11.39 -5.12 -5.11
CA HIS A 17 10.41 -4.03 -5.24
C HIS A 17 9.16 -4.48 -6.00
N LEU A 18 9.34 -5.14 -7.14
CA LEU A 18 8.22 -5.57 -8.00
C LEU A 18 7.38 -6.71 -7.39
N ALA A 19 7.94 -7.51 -6.48
CA ALA A 19 7.19 -8.56 -5.79
C ALA A 19 6.03 -8.02 -4.95
N ALA A 20 6.04 -6.73 -4.61
CA ALA A 20 4.90 -6.07 -3.98
C ALA A 20 3.62 -6.11 -4.83
N LEU A 21 3.75 -6.22 -6.16
CA LEU A 21 2.62 -6.32 -7.09
C LEU A 21 1.84 -7.63 -6.95
N ALA A 22 2.40 -8.65 -6.28
CA ALA A 22 1.66 -9.88 -5.96
C ALA A 22 0.41 -9.60 -5.12
N GLY A 23 0.35 -8.46 -4.42
CA GLY A 23 -0.81 -8.01 -3.65
C GLY A 23 -2.09 -7.79 -4.48
N PHE A 24 -1.99 -7.66 -5.81
CA PHE A 24 -3.17 -7.55 -6.67
C PHE A 24 -3.95 -8.86 -6.83
N TRP A 25 -3.28 -10.01 -6.66
CA TRP A 25 -3.85 -11.33 -6.91
C TRP A 25 -3.92 -12.18 -5.66
N ILE A 26 -3.01 -11.95 -4.71
CA ILE A 26 -2.85 -12.73 -3.50
C ILE A 26 -3.07 -11.80 -2.30
N PRO A 27 -4.01 -12.10 -1.40
CA PRO A 27 -4.15 -11.37 -0.15
C PRO A 27 -2.81 -11.30 0.60
N LEU A 28 -2.42 -10.10 1.04
CA LEU A 28 -1.11 -9.82 1.66
C LEU A 28 0.11 -10.12 0.78
N GLY A 29 -0.08 -10.40 -0.52
CA GLY A 29 1.00 -10.63 -1.47
C GLY A 29 1.98 -9.46 -1.57
N ASN A 30 1.53 -8.23 -1.30
CA ASN A 30 2.39 -7.05 -1.27
C ASN A 30 3.45 -7.11 -0.16
N LEU A 31 3.18 -7.84 0.93
CA LEU A 31 4.13 -8.07 2.01
C LEU A 31 4.89 -9.37 1.80
N LEU A 32 4.18 -10.45 1.46
CA LEU A 32 4.76 -11.79 1.32
C LEU A 32 5.77 -11.87 0.18
N GLY A 33 5.50 -11.23 -0.96
CA GLY A 33 6.40 -11.25 -2.12
C GLY A 33 7.79 -10.70 -1.77
N PRO A 34 7.91 -9.42 -1.34
CA PRO A 34 9.19 -8.84 -0.95
C PRO A 34 9.84 -9.56 0.23
N LEU A 35 9.06 -10.02 1.21
CA LEU A 35 9.57 -10.78 2.36
C LEU A 35 10.25 -12.08 1.92
N VAL A 36 9.57 -12.88 1.10
CA VAL A 36 10.09 -14.17 0.62
C VAL A 36 11.35 -13.93 -0.23
N LEU A 37 11.30 -13.01 -1.19
CA LEU A 37 12.46 -12.71 -2.04
C LEU A 37 13.65 -12.21 -1.23
N TRP A 38 13.43 -11.29 -0.29
CA TRP A 38 14.49 -10.80 0.57
C TRP A 38 15.07 -11.91 1.44
N LEU A 39 14.25 -12.76 2.07
CA LEU A 39 14.75 -13.88 2.88
C LEU A 39 15.59 -14.87 2.08
N VAL A 40 15.21 -15.15 0.84
CA VAL A 40 15.96 -16.06 -0.04
C VAL A 40 17.27 -15.45 -0.52
N LYS A 41 17.32 -14.12 -0.75
CA LYS A 41 18.45 -13.46 -1.42
C LYS A 41 19.30 -12.52 -0.58
N ARG A 42 18.93 -12.27 0.67
CA ARG A 42 19.63 -11.34 1.58
C ARG A 42 21.10 -11.65 1.81
N ASN A 43 21.50 -12.92 1.73
CA ASN A 43 22.90 -13.31 1.97
C ASN A 43 23.76 -13.29 0.70
N ASP A 44 23.15 -13.12 -0.49
CA ASP A 44 23.86 -13.19 -1.78
C ASP A 44 24.66 -11.91 -2.07
N HIS A 45 24.12 -10.73 -1.74
CA HIS A 45 24.78 -9.46 -2.02
C HIS A 45 24.29 -8.30 -1.12
N PRO A 46 25.18 -7.42 -0.60
CA PRO A 46 24.78 -6.30 0.28
C PRO A 46 23.78 -5.33 -0.34
N PHE A 47 23.80 -5.15 -1.66
CA PHE A 47 22.79 -4.33 -2.36
C PHE A 47 21.40 -4.96 -2.29
N ILE A 48 21.30 -6.29 -2.43
CA ILE A 48 20.01 -7.00 -2.35
C ILE A 48 19.46 -6.91 -0.94
N ASP A 49 20.30 -7.09 0.09
CA ASP A 49 19.86 -6.97 1.49
C ASP A 49 19.30 -5.58 1.79
N ARG A 50 20.02 -4.51 1.39
CA ARG A 50 19.59 -3.12 1.62
C ARG A 50 18.30 -2.79 0.89
N GLN A 51 18.20 -3.10 -0.40
CA GLN A 51 17.02 -2.79 -1.21
C GLN A 51 15.83 -3.69 -0.88
N GLY A 52 16.06 -4.95 -0.53
CA GLY A 52 15.03 -5.87 -0.05
C GLY A 52 14.41 -5.43 1.28
N LYS A 53 15.23 -5.00 2.25
CA LYS A 53 14.72 -4.40 3.50
C LYS A 53 13.94 -3.12 3.25
N GLU A 54 14.40 -2.28 2.34
CA GLU A 54 13.72 -1.03 2.00
C GLU A 54 12.34 -1.29 1.36
N ALA A 55 12.27 -2.23 0.41
CA ALA A 55 11.00 -2.70 -0.17
C ALA A 55 10.06 -3.25 0.92
N LEU A 56 10.56 -4.15 1.78
CA LEU A 56 9.78 -4.77 2.83
C LEU A 56 9.26 -3.75 3.85
N ASN A 57 10.11 -2.84 4.33
CA ASN A 57 9.72 -1.79 5.27
C ASN A 57 8.65 -0.88 4.69
N PHE A 58 8.77 -0.50 3.40
CA PHE A 58 7.74 0.30 2.74
C PHE A 58 6.40 -0.45 2.68
N GLN A 59 6.41 -1.73 2.31
CA GLN A 59 5.19 -2.53 2.23
C GLN A 59 4.53 -2.73 3.60
N ILE A 60 5.31 -2.92 4.67
CA ILE A 60 4.78 -2.91 6.03
C ILE A 60 4.14 -1.55 6.36
N SER A 61 4.82 -0.45 6.03
CA SER A 61 4.35 0.91 6.32
C SER A 61 3.02 1.22 5.65
N VAL A 62 2.91 1.00 4.34
CA VAL A 62 1.68 1.26 3.58
C VAL A 62 0.55 0.31 3.99
N THR A 63 0.86 -0.91 4.41
CA THR A 63 -0.14 -1.85 4.94
C THR A 63 -0.68 -1.35 6.27
N LEU A 64 0.17 -0.85 7.17
CA LEU A 64 -0.27 -0.23 8.42
C LEU A 64 -1.13 1.02 8.17
N TYR A 65 -0.73 1.88 7.23
CA TYR A 65 -1.51 3.05 6.85
C TYR A 65 -2.88 2.66 6.30
N ALA A 66 -2.94 1.63 5.45
CA ALA A 66 -4.20 1.10 4.93
C ALA A 66 -5.09 0.54 6.05
N VAL A 67 -4.53 -0.21 6.99
CA VAL A 67 -5.28 -0.73 8.16
C VAL A 67 -5.87 0.42 8.98
N VAL A 68 -5.08 1.46 9.28
CA VAL A 68 -5.58 2.65 9.99
C VAL A 68 -6.72 3.33 9.24
N LEU A 69 -6.58 3.53 7.92
CA LEU A 69 -7.63 4.12 7.10
C LEU A 69 -8.90 3.28 7.06
N ILE A 70 -8.79 1.95 6.97
CA ILE A 70 -9.94 1.03 7.01
C ILE A 70 -10.65 1.13 8.36
N VAL A 71 -9.89 1.12 9.46
CA VAL A 71 -10.45 1.25 10.82
C VAL A 71 -11.22 2.56 10.95
N LEU A 72 -10.61 3.69 10.55
CA LEU A 72 -11.26 5.00 10.56
C LEU A 72 -12.52 5.02 9.67
N ALA A 73 -12.45 4.44 8.48
CA ALA A 73 -13.61 4.35 7.58
C ALA A 73 -14.77 3.56 8.22
N VAL A 74 -14.49 2.43 8.88
CA VAL A 74 -15.50 1.63 9.60
C VAL A 74 -16.13 2.45 10.74
N PHE A 75 -15.32 3.13 11.54
CA PHE A 75 -15.81 3.99 12.63
C PHE A 75 -16.66 5.17 12.14
N LEU A 76 -16.41 5.68 10.92
CA LEU A 76 -17.18 6.76 10.32
C LEU A 76 -18.48 6.25 9.66
N LEU A 77 -18.41 5.13 8.94
CA LEU A 77 -19.54 4.63 8.15
C LEU A 77 -20.60 3.92 9.01
N ILE A 78 -20.21 3.23 10.08
CA ILE A 78 -21.19 2.52 10.94
C ILE A 78 -22.20 3.49 11.57
N PRO A 79 -21.81 4.60 12.24
CA PRO A 79 -22.78 5.53 12.83
C PRO A 79 -23.69 6.17 11.80
N VAL A 80 -23.15 6.51 10.62
CA VAL A 80 -23.94 7.08 9.51
C VAL A 80 -24.99 6.07 9.03
N GLY A 81 -24.58 4.81 8.81
CA GLY A 81 -25.50 3.74 8.43
C GLY A 81 -26.53 3.41 9.50
N MET A 82 -26.16 3.45 10.78
CA MET A 82 -27.11 3.27 11.89
C MET A 82 -28.13 4.42 11.96
N LEU A 83 -27.70 5.66 11.72
CA LEU A 83 -28.58 6.81 11.67
C LEU A 83 -29.57 6.70 10.50
N ASP A 84 -29.11 6.25 9.33
CA ASP A 84 -29.97 5.89 8.19
C ASP A 84 -31.03 4.83 8.54
N VAL A 85 -30.63 3.75 9.25
CA VAL A 85 -31.56 2.67 9.63
C VAL A 85 -32.60 3.15 10.66
N VAL A 86 -32.19 3.96 11.63
CA VAL A 86 -33.06 4.39 12.74
C VAL A 86 -34.02 5.50 12.31
N PHE A 87 -33.56 6.47 11.52
CA PHE A 87 -34.33 7.67 11.17
C PHE A 87 -34.83 7.67 9.72
N GLY A 88 -34.28 6.84 8.83
CA GLY A 88 -34.66 6.78 7.43
C GLY A 88 -36.07 6.26 7.09
N PRO A 89 -36.84 5.63 8.00
CA PRO A 89 -38.27 5.37 7.80
C PRO A 89 -39.19 6.55 8.16
N VAL A 90 -38.65 7.64 8.73
CA VAL A 90 -39.44 8.80 9.17
C VAL A 90 -39.58 9.75 7.98
N GLU A 91 -40.60 9.53 7.15
CA GLU A 91 -40.90 10.37 5.98
C GLU A 91 -41.13 11.84 6.40
N GLY A 92 -40.08 12.66 6.35
CA GLY A 92 -40.13 14.11 6.51
C GLY A 92 -40.13 14.83 5.14
N PRO A 93 -40.36 16.16 5.08
CA PRO A 93 -40.22 16.89 3.82
C PRO A 93 -38.80 16.65 3.25
N GLY A 94 -38.75 16.19 1.99
CA GLY A 94 -37.70 15.37 1.38
C GLY A 94 -36.23 15.85 1.36
N PHE A 95 -35.88 16.93 2.06
CA PHE A 95 -34.49 17.35 2.28
C PHE A 95 -33.88 16.78 3.57
N ILE A 96 -34.67 16.61 4.64
CA ILE A 96 -34.17 16.08 5.93
C ILE A 96 -33.93 14.56 5.82
N ASP A 97 -34.74 13.87 5.02
CA ASP A 97 -34.73 12.42 4.87
C ASP A 97 -33.61 11.90 3.95
N ALA A 98 -33.08 12.76 3.08
CA ALA A 98 -31.99 12.42 2.15
C ALA A 98 -30.59 12.70 2.72
N GLY A 99 -30.47 13.50 3.78
CA GLY A 99 -29.19 13.98 4.31
C GLY A 99 -28.20 12.87 4.70
N PRO A 100 -28.61 11.86 5.48
CA PRO A 100 -27.72 10.77 5.88
C PRO A 100 -27.27 9.89 4.70
N ARG A 101 -28.19 9.57 3.77
CA ARG A 101 -27.88 8.84 2.52
C ARG A 101 -26.88 9.58 1.63
N ILE A 102 -27.07 10.90 1.44
CA ILE A 102 -26.14 11.75 0.69
C ILE A 102 -24.78 11.79 1.39
N THR A 103 -24.76 11.93 2.71
CA THR A 103 -23.52 11.95 3.51
C THR A 103 -22.76 10.64 3.37
N ALA A 104 -23.43 9.49 3.49
CA ALA A 104 -22.84 8.17 3.29
C ALA A 104 -22.25 8.03 1.88
N PHE A 105 -23.01 8.43 0.86
CA PHE A 105 -22.56 8.40 -0.53
C PHE A 105 -21.30 9.25 -0.76
N LEU A 106 -21.28 10.50 -0.27
CA LEU A 106 -20.14 11.40 -0.39
C LEU A 106 -18.91 10.88 0.36
N LEU A 107 -19.10 10.28 1.55
CA LEU A 107 -18.02 9.65 2.31
C LEU A 107 -17.43 8.45 1.56
N VAL A 108 -18.26 7.56 1.02
CA VAL A 108 -17.79 6.43 0.22
C VAL A 108 -17.06 6.91 -1.04
N LEU A 109 -17.61 7.90 -1.75
CA LEU A 109 -16.97 8.49 -2.91
C LEU A 109 -15.59 9.07 -2.56
N LEU A 110 -15.50 9.83 -1.47
CA LEU A 110 -14.23 10.38 -0.98
C LEU A 110 -13.22 9.27 -0.65
N LEU A 111 -13.64 8.23 0.06
CA LEU A 111 -12.77 7.10 0.42
C LEU A 111 -12.26 6.36 -0.82
N VAL A 112 -13.11 6.16 -1.83
CA VAL A 112 -12.71 5.54 -3.10
C VAL A 112 -11.69 6.40 -3.85
N LEU A 113 -11.91 7.72 -3.91
CA LEU A 113 -10.98 8.65 -4.55
C LEU A 113 -9.63 8.70 -3.83
N LEU A 114 -9.63 8.77 -2.49
CA LEU A 114 -8.41 8.75 -1.69
C LEU A 114 -7.68 7.42 -1.80
N GLY A 115 -8.39 6.30 -1.73
CA GLY A 115 -7.84 4.96 -1.91
C GLY A 115 -7.21 4.77 -3.28
N GLY A 116 -7.92 5.16 -4.35
CA GLY A 116 -7.42 5.12 -5.72
C GLY A 116 -6.15 5.97 -5.90
N ALA A 117 -6.15 7.21 -5.41
CA ALA A 117 -4.98 8.07 -5.44
C ALA A 117 -3.79 7.47 -4.67
N ALA A 118 -4.03 6.88 -3.50
CA ALA A 118 -3.00 6.20 -2.71
C ALA A 118 -2.43 4.97 -3.44
N THR A 119 -3.27 4.16 -4.09
CA THR A 119 -2.82 3.01 -4.89
C THR A 119 -1.96 3.44 -6.08
N VAL A 120 -2.34 4.52 -6.77
CA VAL A 120 -1.52 5.07 -7.86
C VAL A 120 -0.18 5.57 -7.34
N GLY A 121 -0.18 6.34 -6.24
CA GLY A 121 1.05 6.81 -5.60
C GLY A 121 1.96 5.67 -5.17
N TRP A 122 1.40 4.63 -4.54
CA TRP A 122 2.12 3.40 -4.17
C TRP A 122 2.75 2.72 -5.39
N LEU A 123 2.00 2.55 -6.48
CA LEU A 123 2.49 1.90 -7.69
C LEU A 123 3.64 2.70 -8.32
N VAL A 124 3.49 4.02 -8.40
CA VAL A 124 4.54 4.92 -8.89
C VAL A 124 5.81 4.76 -8.07
N LEU A 125 5.70 4.75 -6.74
CA LEU A 125 6.86 4.60 -5.86
C LEU A 125 7.55 3.24 -6.05
N VAL A 126 6.78 2.14 -6.18
CA VAL A 126 7.33 0.80 -6.44
C VAL A 126 8.08 0.76 -7.77
N VAL A 127 7.50 1.33 -8.83
CA VAL A 127 8.14 1.38 -10.16
C VAL A 127 9.39 2.26 -10.14
N VAL A 128 9.36 3.42 -9.50
CA VAL A 128 10.53 4.30 -9.37
C VAL A 128 11.65 3.60 -8.59
N ALA A 129 11.32 2.90 -7.50
CA ALA A 129 12.30 2.14 -6.74
C ALA A 129 12.94 1.02 -7.58
N ALA A 130 12.13 0.29 -8.35
CA ALA A 130 12.61 -0.72 -9.28
C ALA A 130 13.53 -0.11 -10.36
N VAL A 131 13.14 1.01 -10.98
CA VAL A 131 13.96 1.70 -12.00
C VAL A 131 15.28 2.20 -11.40
N ARG A 132 15.29 2.69 -10.17
CA ARG A 132 16.52 3.13 -9.51
C ARG A 132 17.41 1.94 -9.12
N ALA A 133 16.81 0.86 -8.63
CA ALA A 133 17.53 -0.38 -8.35
C ALA A 133 18.16 -1.00 -9.61
N SER A 134 17.50 -0.90 -10.77
CA SER A 134 18.05 -1.40 -12.05
C SER A 134 19.27 -0.60 -12.53
N ARG A 135 19.46 0.63 -12.04
CA ARG A 135 20.66 1.44 -12.24
C ARG A 135 21.73 1.21 -11.17
N GLY A 136 21.44 0.36 -10.17
CA GLY A 136 22.31 0.15 -9.01
C GLY A 136 22.29 1.31 -8.01
N GLU A 137 21.31 2.22 -8.13
CA GLU A 137 21.15 3.32 -7.20
C GLU A 137 20.34 2.87 -5.99
N ASP A 138 20.70 3.39 -4.82
CA ASP A 138 19.87 3.20 -3.64
C ASP A 138 18.61 4.05 -3.72
N TYR A 139 17.46 3.39 -3.61
CA TYR A 139 16.19 4.05 -3.36
C TYR A 139 15.87 4.07 -1.87
N ARG A 140 15.17 5.12 -1.43
CA ARG A 140 14.54 5.18 -0.10
C ARG A 140 13.12 5.66 -0.28
N TYR A 141 12.16 4.86 0.17
CA TYR A 141 10.76 5.21 0.06
C TYR A 141 10.43 6.36 1.02
N PRO A 142 9.64 7.36 0.58
CA PRO A 142 9.11 8.37 1.49
C PRO A 142 8.14 7.70 2.49
N LEU A 143 7.95 8.33 3.66
CA LEU A 143 6.96 7.89 4.66
C LEU A 143 7.11 6.40 5.05
N THR A 144 8.35 5.91 5.14
CA THR A 144 8.62 4.50 5.48
C THR A 144 9.10 4.35 6.92
N LEU A 145 8.45 3.46 7.66
CA LEU A 145 8.85 3.01 8.99
C LEU A 145 9.92 1.91 8.85
N ARG A 146 11.10 2.15 9.40
CA ARG A 146 12.25 1.22 9.32
C ARG A 146 12.23 0.21 10.46
N LEU A 147 11.40 -0.82 10.31
CA LEU A 147 11.20 -1.87 11.30
C LEU A 147 12.23 -2.99 11.18
N VAL A 148 12.55 -3.38 9.94
CA VAL A 148 13.61 -4.35 9.62
C VAL A 148 14.92 -3.60 9.39
N ARG A 149 15.96 -3.93 10.16
CA ARG A 149 17.29 -3.27 10.14
C ARG A 149 18.36 -4.14 9.50
#